data_AF-A0A958QX61-F1
#
_entry.id   AF-A0A958QX61-F1
#
_cell.length_a   1.000
_cell.length_b   1.000
_cell.length_c   1.000
_cell.angle_alpha   90.00
_cell.angle_beta   90.00
_cell.angle_gamma   90.00
#
_symmetry.space_group_name_H-M   'P 1'
#
loop_
_entity.id
_entity.type
_entity.pdbx_description
1 polymer ?
#
loop_
_entity_poly.entity_id
_entity_poly.type
_entity_poly.pdbx_seq_one_letter_code
_entity_poly.pdbx_strand_id
1 'polypeptide(L)'
;MSLEELLKEPKSSSAWKTQRKLLLRIIFGVSTISIALLAGVFFVTRLKKTNVSEPPPQARHEAREVSLLTELMKLRNEASQLQEEIQDLRNKTSTPGAGGTGGGVPSHQQAPNQNSVRRSYEAGSDRGSIKVFDIDPGDGFTKVNVETKEYYIPTGAIFQARLITPIKTSVSKTFVMAETTREYRMDMNRKIPKGSRLIGRASLNTVLKGVGVE
;
A
#
# COMPACT_ATOMS: atom_id res chain seq x y z
N MET A 1 -66.02 2.54 33.55
CA MET A 1 -65.58 3.94 33.36
C MET A 1 -64.90 4.03 32.01
N SER A 2 -65.44 4.87 31.13
CA SER A 2 -65.03 4.98 29.72
C SER A 2 -63.77 5.82 29.56
N LEU A 3 -62.92 5.48 28.59
CA LEU A 3 -61.72 6.25 28.22
C LEU A 3 -62.04 7.70 27.81
N GLU A 4 -63.28 7.95 27.38
CA GLU A 4 -63.75 9.28 26.98
C GLU A 4 -64.10 10.18 28.17
N GLU A 5 -64.42 9.59 29.33
CA GLU A 5 -64.69 10.33 30.57
C GLU A 5 -63.40 10.91 31.17
N LEU A 6 -62.27 10.23 30.98
CA LEU A 6 -60.95 10.63 31.51
C LEU A 6 -60.29 11.80 30.75
N LEU A 7 -60.80 12.17 29.56
CA LEU A 7 -60.24 13.26 28.74
C LEU A 7 -60.94 14.61 28.96
N LYS A 8 -62.05 14.64 29.71
CA LYS A 8 -62.87 15.85 29.93
C LYS A 8 -62.59 16.60 31.23
N GLU A 9 -61.83 16.04 32.18
CA GLU A 9 -61.54 16.72 33.45
C GLU A 9 -60.27 17.59 33.39
N PRO A 10 -60.33 18.86 33.83
CA PRO A 10 -59.21 19.78 33.78
C PRO A 10 -58.14 19.41 34.81
N LYS A 11 -57.05 18.75 34.34
CA LYS A 11 -55.61 18.79 34.76
C LYS A 11 -55.19 19.03 36.25
N SER A 12 -56.07 19.00 37.24
CA SER A 12 -55.76 19.35 38.64
C SER A 12 -56.23 18.34 39.69
N SER A 13 -56.82 17.22 39.29
CA SER A 13 -57.12 16.11 40.20
C SER A 13 -55.83 15.37 40.58
N SER A 14 -55.63 15.10 41.88
CA SER A 14 -54.45 14.36 42.39
C SER A 14 -54.37 12.94 41.78
N ALA A 15 -55.52 12.37 41.38
CA ALA A 15 -55.60 11.09 40.70
C ALA A 15 -54.89 11.10 39.33
N TRP A 16 -54.97 12.21 38.59
CA TRP A 16 -54.29 12.37 37.29
C TRP A 16 -52.76 12.37 37.44
N LYS A 17 -52.23 12.98 38.51
CA LYS A 17 -50.78 12.97 38.79
C LYS A 17 -50.27 11.56 39.09
N THR A 18 -51.03 10.78 39.85
CA THR A 18 -50.70 9.39 40.19
C THR A 18 -50.77 8.48 38.96
N GLN A 19 -51.82 8.61 38.15
CA GLN A 19 -51.96 7.85 36.91
C GLN A 19 -50.88 8.21 35.88
N ARG A 20 -50.53 9.50 35.73
CA ARG A 20 -49.44 9.94 34.85
C ARG A 20 -48.08 9.35 35.25
N LYS A 21 -47.79 9.29 36.55
CA LYS A 21 -46.54 8.68 37.07
C LYS A 21 -46.50 7.17 36.80
N LEU A 22 -47.64 6.49 36.88
CA LEU A 22 -47.76 5.06 36.58
C LEU A 22 -47.60 4.80 35.07
N LEU A 23 -48.23 5.60 34.22
CA LEU A 23 -48.09 5.56 32.76
C LEU A 23 -46.63 5.79 32.32
N LEU A 24 -45.96 6.80 32.89
CA LEU A 24 -44.55 7.05 32.59
C LEU A 24 -43.67 5.84 32.95
N ARG A 25 -43.89 5.20 34.11
CA ARG A 25 -43.13 4.00 34.49
C ARG A 25 -43.32 2.85 33.51
N ILE A 26 -44.54 2.65 33.01
CA ILE A 26 -44.84 1.62 32.00
C ILE A 26 -44.14 1.95 30.68
N ILE A 27 -44.22 3.20 30.21
CA ILE A 27 -43.57 3.64 28.96
C ILE A 27 -42.05 3.49 29.05
N PHE A 28 -41.43 3.91 30.16
CA PHE A 28 -40.00 3.71 30.38
C PHE A 28 -39.63 2.22 30.44
N GLY A 29 -40.43 1.38 31.12
CA GLY A 29 -40.22 -0.06 31.17
C GLY A 29 -40.24 -0.71 29.78
N VAL A 30 -41.28 -0.43 28.98
CA VAL A 30 -41.40 -0.97 27.61
C VAL A 30 -40.24 -0.47 26.73
N SER A 31 -39.90 0.81 26.82
CA SER A 31 -38.79 1.40 26.06
C SER A 31 -37.45 0.72 26.37
N THR A 32 -37.14 0.46 27.65
CA THR A 32 -35.90 -0.22 28.04
C THR A 32 -35.82 -1.66 27.49
N ILE A 33 -36.93 -2.39 27.52
CA ILE A 33 -37.01 -3.76 26.97
C ILE A 33 -36.81 -3.74 25.45
N SER A 34 -37.45 -2.80 24.75
CA SER A 34 -37.29 -2.65 23.29
C SER A 34 -35.85 -2.33 22.89
N ILE A 35 -35.17 -1.43 23.62
CA ILE A 35 -33.76 -1.09 23.37
C ILE A 35 -32.85 -2.29 23.63
N ALA A 36 -33.09 -3.04 24.71
CA ALA A 36 -32.32 -4.25 25.03
C ALA A 36 -32.47 -5.34 23.95
N LEU A 37 -33.70 -5.54 23.43
CA LEU A 37 -33.95 -6.47 22.33
C LEU A 37 -33.22 -6.05 21.04
N LEU A 38 -33.27 -4.76 20.68
CA LEU A 38 -32.55 -4.23 19.51
C LEU A 38 -31.03 -4.40 19.66
N ALA A 39 -30.48 -4.12 20.84
CA ALA A 39 -29.06 -4.33 21.13
C ALA A 39 -28.68 -5.82 21.05
N GLY A 40 -29.53 -6.72 21.55
CA GLY A 40 -29.33 -8.17 21.44
C GLY A 40 -29.31 -8.66 20.00
N VAL A 41 -30.25 -8.21 19.16
CA VAL A 41 -30.28 -8.55 17.72
C VAL A 41 -29.04 -7.99 17.00
N PHE A 42 -28.63 -6.76 17.32
CA PHE A 42 -27.40 -6.17 16.77
C PHE A 42 -26.15 -6.95 17.18
N PHE A 43 -26.09 -7.43 18.42
CA PHE A 43 -24.98 -8.23 18.93
C PHE A 43 -24.91 -9.61 18.25
N VAL A 44 -26.04 -10.30 18.08
CA VAL A 44 -26.10 -11.61 17.40
C VAL A 44 -25.75 -11.50 15.91
N THR A 45 -26.19 -10.43 15.24
CA THR A 45 -25.84 -10.20 13.82
C THR A 45 -24.36 -9.86 13.64
N ARG A 46 -23.73 -9.16 14.61
CA ARG A 46 -22.27 -8.98 14.66
C ARG A 46 -21.52 -10.31 14.84
N LEU A 47 -21.99 -11.19 15.73
CA LEU A 47 -21.40 -12.52 15.95
C LEU A 47 -21.57 -13.48 14.77
N LYS A 48 -22.65 -13.35 13.98
CA LYS A 48 -22.80 -14.14 12.74
C LYS A 48 -21.83 -13.71 11.64
N LYS A 49 -21.48 -12.42 11.54
CA LYS A 49 -20.49 -11.94 10.57
C LYS A 49 -19.06 -12.43 10.85
N THR A 50 -18.77 -12.91 12.06
CA THR A 50 -17.46 -13.51 12.40
C THR A 50 -17.41 -15.03 12.20
N ASN A 51 -18.52 -15.67 11.83
CA ASN A 51 -18.60 -17.13 11.63
C ASN A 51 -18.80 -17.55 10.17
N VAL A 52 -18.60 -16.63 9.20
CA VAL A 52 -18.40 -17.05 7.81
C VAL A 52 -16.99 -17.64 7.76
N SER A 53 -16.95 -18.97 7.86
CA SER A 53 -15.76 -19.80 7.68
C SER A 53 -15.05 -19.38 6.40
N GLU A 54 -14.00 -18.56 6.54
CA GLU A 54 -13.04 -18.39 5.47
C GLU A 54 -12.39 -19.76 5.22
N PRO A 55 -12.28 -20.21 3.95
CA PRO A 55 -11.49 -21.38 3.66
C PRO A 55 -10.06 -21.16 4.19
N PRO A 56 -9.42 -22.19 4.76
CA PRO A 56 -8.17 -22.06 5.49
C PRO A 56 -7.11 -21.32 4.64
N PRO A 57 -6.29 -20.46 5.27
CA PRO A 57 -5.37 -19.55 4.57
C PRO A 57 -4.38 -20.27 3.64
N GLN A 58 -4.14 -21.57 3.84
CA GLN A 58 -3.24 -22.37 3.00
C GLN A 58 -3.76 -22.56 1.56
N ALA A 59 -5.08 -22.77 1.37
CA ALA A 59 -5.64 -23.00 0.03
C ALA A 59 -5.65 -21.74 -0.86
N ARG A 60 -5.73 -20.54 -0.25
CA ARG A 60 -5.68 -19.26 -0.99
C ARG A 60 -4.27 -18.87 -1.41
N HIS A 61 -3.25 -19.31 -0.68
CA HIS A 61 -1.85 -19.06 -1.02
C HIS A 61 -1.38 -19.94 -2.17
N GLU A 62 -1.68 -21.24 -2.14
CA GLU A 62 -1.31 -22.16 -3.22
C GLU A 62 -1.97 -21.79 -4.56
N ALA A 63 -3.26 -21.42 -4.56
CA ALA A 63 -3.94 -21.01 -5.79
C ALA A 63 -3.33 -19.75 -6.44
N ARG A 64 -2.84 -18.80 -5.63
CA ARG A 64 -2.15 -17.59 -6.13
C ARG A 64 -0.74 -17.88 -6.62
N GLU A 65 -0.03 -18.78 -5.96
CA GLU A 65 1.31 -19.19 -6.39
C GLU A 65 1.26 -19.97 -7.71
N VAL A 66 0.29 -20.86 -7.87
CA VAL A 66 0.07 -21.58 -9.14
C VAL A 66 -0.32 -20.61 -10.25
N SER A 67 -1.18 -19.61 -9.98
CA SER A 67 -1.55 -18.61 -10.99
C SER A 67 -0.35 -17.75 -11.43
N LEU A 68 0.48 -17.33 -10.47
CA LEU A 68 1.69 -16.57 -10.77
C LEU A 68 2.72 -17.39 -11.55
N LEU A 69 2.87 -18.68 -11.22
CA LEU A 69 3.74 -19.59 -11.96
C LEU A 69 3.27 -19.78 -13.41
N THR A 70 1.96 -19.94 -13.62
CA THR A 70 1.39 -20.05 -14.97
C THR A 70 1.58 -18.77 -15.78
N GLU A 71 1.45 -17.60 -15.14
CA GLU A 71 1.68 -16.31 -15.79
C GLU A 71 3.16 -16.12 -16.18
N LEU A 72 4.09 -16.52 -15.30
CA LEU A 72 5.53 -16.50 -15.59
C LEU A 72 5.92 -17.48 -16.70
N MET A 73 5.34 -18.68 -16.72
CA MET A 73 5.57 -19.62 -17.83
C MET A 73 5.06 -19.07 -19.16
N LYS A 74 3.90 -18.40 -19.15
CA LYS A 74 3.35 -17.77 -20.34
C LYS A 74 4.27 -16.66 -20.86
N LEU A 75 4.70 -15.75 -19.98
CA LEU A 75 5.65 -14.67 -20.31
C LEU A 75 6.98 -15.20 -20.83
N ARG A 76 7.49 -16.29 -20.26
CA ARG A 76 8.73 -16.93 -20.74
C ARG A 76 8.57 -17.51 -22.14
N ASN A 77 7.43 -18.14 -22.44
CA ASN A 77 7.15 -18.67 -23.76
C ASN A 77 7.00 -17.54 -24.79
N GLU A 78 6.30 -16.46 -24.45
CA GLU A 78 6.18 -15.27 -25.30
C GLU A 78 7.56 -14.63 -25.58
N ALA A 79 8.41 -14.51 -24.56
CA ALA A 79 9.77 -14.01 -24.73
C ALA A 79 10.63 -14.91 -25.63
N SER A 80 10.47 -16.23 -25.51
CA SER A 80 11.21 -17.19 -26.35
C SER A 80 10.75 -17.12 -27.81
N GLN A 81 9.44 -16.97 -28.06
CA GLN A 81 8.90 -16.78 -29.40
C GLN A 81 9.37 -15.47 -30.04
N LEU A 82 9.36 -14.36 -29.29
CA LEU A 82 9.88 -13.08 -29.78
C LEU A 82 11.38 -13.16 -30.11
N GLN A 83 12.14 -13.91 -29.32
CA GLN A 83 13.57 -14.11 -29.58
C GLN A 83 13.81 -14.92 -30.87
N GLU A 84 13.00 -15.94 -31.11
CA GLU A 84 13.02 -16.71 -32.36
C GLU A 84 12.63 -15.84 -33.56
N GLU A 85 11.60 -15.01 -33.44
CA GLU A 85 11.16 -14.08 -34.49
C GLU A 85 12.24 -13.03 -34.83
N ILE A 86 12.92 -12.47 -33.81
CA ILE A 86 14.05 -11.56 -34.02
C ILE A 86 15.19 -12.26 -34.75
N GLN A 87 15.49 -13.52 -34.42
CA GLN A 87 16.54 -14.28 -35.06
C GLN A 87 16.20 -14.60 -36.51
N ASP A 88 14.95 -14.94 -36.80
CA ASP A 88 14.43 -15.15 -38.14
C ASP A 88 14.46 -13.87 -38.98
N LEU A 89 14.05 -12.74 -38.41
CA LEU A 89 14.15 -11.43 -39.07
C LEU A 89 15.60 -11.09 -39.39
N ARG A 90 16.53 -11.31 -38.44
CA ARG A 90 17.97 -11.10 -38.67
C ARG A 90 18.49 -11.96 -39.82
N ASN A 91 18.09 -13.23 -39.88
CA ASN A 91 18.52 -14.16 -40.92
C ASN A 91 17.93 -13.76 -42.30
N LYS A 92 16.68 -13.28 -42.34
CA LYS A 92 16.04 -12.77 -43.56
C LYS A 92 16.68 -11.47 -44.06
N THR A 93 17.06 -10.56 -43.16
CA THR A 93 17.83 -9.34 -43.50
C THR A 93 19.26 -9.65 -43.95
N SER A 94 19.78 -10.85 -43.65
CA SER A 94 21.12 -11.29 -44.04
C SER A 94 21.18 -11.92 -45.45
N THR A 95 20.11 -11.84 -46.25
CA THR A 95 20.14 -12.29 -47.65
C THR A 95 21.09 -11.39 -48.46
N PRO A 96 22.21 -11.90 -49.00
CA PRO A 96 23.22 -11.08 -49.65
C PRO A 96 22.79 -10.72 -51.07
N GLY A 97 22.36 -9.48 -51.27
CA GLY A 97 22.11 -8.88 -52.57
C GLY A 97 23.16 -7.82 -52.90
N ALA A 98 24.18 -8.25 -53.66
CA ALA A 98 24.98 -7.48 -54.62
C ALA A 98 25.63 -6.14 -54.19
N GLY A 99 26.97 -6.18 -54.06
CA GLY A 99 27.82 -5.04 -54.45
C GLY A 99 29.00 -4.76 -53.52
N GLY A 100 30.22 -5.10 -53.96
CA GLY A 100 31.44 -4.47 -53.43
C GLY A 100 32.54 -5.43 -52.97
N THR A 101 33.29 -5.91 -53.96
CA THR A 101 34.70 -6.34 -53.91
C THR A 101 35.55 -5.93 -52.70
N GLY A 102 36.29 -6.91 -52.15
CA GLY A 102 37.70 -6.71 -51.81
C GLY A 102 38.13 -7.11 -50.40
N GLY A 103 39.10 -8.02 -50.32
CA GLY A 103 40.07 -8.08 -49.21
C GLY A 103 39.92 -9.29 -48.29
N GLY A 104 40.80 -10.28 -48.48
CA GLY A 104 40.93 -11.43 -47.61
C GLY A 104 41.80 -11.19 -46.36
N VAL A 105 41.48 -11.95 -45.30
CA VAL A 105 42.39 -12.70 -44.37
C VAL A 105 43.37 -11.88 -43.48
N PRO A 106 43.80 -12.31 -42.26
CA PRO A 106 43.27 -13.26 -41.27
C PRO A 106 43.10 -12.69 -39.84
N SER A 107 42.52 -13.55 -38.99
CA SER A 107 42.60 -13.63 -37.52
C SER A 107 43.88 -13.13 -36.83
N HIS A 108 43.69 -12.32 -35.77
CA HIS A 108 44.61 -12.27 -34.62
C HIS A 108 43.85 -12.17 -33.29
N GLN A 109 44.20 -13.08 -32.37
CA GLN A 109 43.91 -13.03 -30.94
C GLN A 109 44.58 -11.79 -30.31
N GLN A 110 43.85 -11.04 -29.47
CA GLN A 110 44.31 -10.66 -28.13
C GLN A 110 43.22 -9.95 -27.32
N ALA A 111 43.11 -10.35 -26.06
CA ALA A 111 42.22 -9.85 -25.03
C ALA A 111 42.68 -8.46 -24.49
N PRO A 112 41.87 -7.78 -23.66
CA PRO A 112 41.85 -6.32 -23.59
C PRO A 112 42.86 -5.74 -22.59
N ASN A 113 43.55 -4.67 -23.00
CA ASN A 113 44.27 -3.81 -22.08
C ASN A 113 43.38 -2.61 -21.69
N GLN A 114 43.14 -2.46 -20.40
CA GLN A 114 42.37 -1.38 -19.79
C GLN A 114 43.17 -0.09 -19.89
N ASN A 115 42.69 0.89 -20.64
CA ASN A 115 42.92 2.30 -20.34
C ASN A 115 41.83 3.16 -20.99
N SER A 116 40.88 3.58 -20.16
CA SER A 116 39.76 4.46 -20.47
C SER A 116 40.25 5.88 -20.78
N VAL A 117 40.58 6.11 -22.05
CA VAL A 117 40.63 7.47 -22.60
C VAL A 117 39.20 8.03 -22.55
N ARG A 118 39.00 9.03 -21.69
CA ARG A 118 37.79 9.86 -21.63
C ARG A 118 37.40 10.30 -23.05
N ARG A 119 36.35 9.71 -23.62
CA ARG A 119 35.62 10.32 -24.73
C ARG A 119 34.82 11.49 -24.18
N SER A 120 35.37 12.68 -24.33
CA SER A 120 34.60 13.92 -24.32
C SER A 120 33.68 13.85 -25.53
N TYR A 121 32.39 13.57 -25.30
CA TYR A 121 31.39 13.72 -26.34
C TYR A 121 31.12 15.22 -26.48
N GLU A 122 31.85 15.89 -27.38
CA GLU A 122 31.38 17.13 -27.96
C GLU A 122 30.09 16.81 -28.72
N ALA A 123 28.96 17.11 -28.10
CA ALA A 123 27.66 17.03 -28.73
C ALA A 123 27.64 18.08 -29.85
N GLY A 124 27.81 17.62 -31.09
CA GLY A 124 27.68 18.43 -32.29
C GLY A 124 26.40 19.26 -32.24
N SER A 125 26.60 20.58 -32.29
CA SER A 125 25.61 21.63 -32.17
C SER A 125 24.81 21.80 -33.47
N ASP A 126 24.11 20.75 -33.90
CA ASP A 126 23.33 20.77 -35.14
C ASP A 126 21.95 20.11 -34.98
N ARG A 127 21.34 20.31 -33.81
CA ARG A 127 19.90 20.04 -33.60
C ARG A 127 19.20 21.39 -33.49
N GLY A 128 18.37 21.68 -34.49
CA GLY A 128 17.63 22.92 -34.65
C GLY A 128 17.04 23.43 -33.34
N SER A 129 17.11 24.74 -33.15
CA SER A 129 16.61 25.45 -31.96
C SER A 129 15.20 24.97 -31.60
N ILE A 130 15.10 24.19 -30.52
CA ILE A 130 13.81 23.86 -29.93
C ILE A 130 13.25 25.17 -29.40
N LYS A 131 12.26 25.74 -30.07
CA LYS A 131 11.47 26.87 -29.56
C LYS A 131 10.67 26.35 -28.39
N VAL A 132 11.17 26.55 -27.19
CA VAL A 132 10.39 26.40 -25.96
C VAL A 132 9.37 27.53 -25.97
N PHE A 133 8.10 27.19 -26.15
CA PHE A 133 7.01 28.13 -25.96
C PHE A 133 6.72 28.18 -24.46
N ASP A 134 6.87 29.36 -23.86
CA ASP A 134 6.42 29.61 -22.50
C ASP A 134 4.88 29.63 -22.52
N ILE A 135 4.28 28.45 -22.34
CA ILE A 135 2.83 28.31 -22.16
C ILE A 135 2.57 28.54 -20.68
N ASP A 136 1.83 29.59 -20.35
CA ASP A 136 1.37 29.82 -18.99
C ASP A 136 0.57 28.60 -18.52
N PRO A 137 1.01 27.91 -17.45
CA PRO A 137 0.30 26.76 -16.92
C PRO A 137 -1.05 27.24 -16.39
N GLY A 138 -2.15 26.85 -17.05
CA GLY A 138 -3.50 27.21 -16.63
C GLY A 138 -3.81 26.77 -15.19
N ASP A 139 -4.91 27.26 -14.61
CA ASP A 139 -5.26 27.14 -13.18
C ASP A 139 -5.08 25.74 -12.55
N GLY A 140 -5.22 24.67 -13.34
CA GLY A 140 -5.01 23.27 -12.91
C GLY A 140 -3.55 22.86 -12.62
N PHE A 141 -2.58 23.71 -12.97
CA PHE A 141 -1.14 23.47 -12.75
C PHE A 141 -0.53 24.46 -11.75
N THR A 142 -1.37 25.25 -11.07
CA THR A 142 -0.95 26.10 -9.97
C THR A 142 -0.28 25.22 -8.92
N LYS A 143 1.03 25.42 -8.71
CA LYS A 143 1.76 24.73 -7.65
C LYS A 143 1.05 25.06 -6.35
N VAL A 144 0.39 24.06 -5.75
CA VAL A 144 -0.15 24.19 -4.40
C VAL A 144 1.06 24.45 -3.52
N ASN A 145 1.20 25.70 -3.06
CA ASN A 145 2.21 26.09 -2.10
C ASN A 145 1.78 25.51 -0.75
N VAL A 146 1.94 24.19 -0.60
CA VAL A 146 1.80 23.53 0.68
C VAL A 146 3.00 24.02 1.47
N GLU A 147 2.77 24.89 2.46
CA GLU A 147 3.77 25.21 3.47
C GLU A 147 4.19 23.89 4.13
N THR A 148 5.24 23.27 3.60
CA THR A 148 5.87 22.10 4.20
C THR A 148 6.59 22.58 5.43
N LYS A 149 5.90 22.55 6.58
CA LYS A 149 6.57 22.59 7.88
C LYS A 149 7.54 21.41 7.91
N GLU A 150 8.84 21.70 7.90
CA GLU A 150 9.87 20.67 8.01
C GLU A 150 9.79 20.02 9.39
N TYR A 151 9.08 18.90 9.44
CA TYR A 151 9.02 18.07 10.64
C TYR A 151 10.26 17.18 10.68
N TYR A 152 11.25 17.54 11.50
CA TYR A 152 12.42 16.71 11.73
C TYR A 152 12.18 15.69 12.87
N ILE A 153 12.76 14.49 12.74
CA ILE A 153 12.90 13.54 13.86
C ILE A 153 14.37 13.63 14.30
N PRO A 154 14.68 13.90 15.58
CA PRO A 154 16.06 14.02 16.03
C PRO A 154 16.82 12.70 15.83
N THR A 155 18.07 12.81 15.38
CA THR A 155 18.97 11.66 15.23
C THR A 155 19.17 10.98 16.59
N GLY A 156 19.04 9.65 16.65
CA GLY A 156 19.13 8.90 17.89
C GLY A 156 17.82 8.82 18.70
N ALA A 157 16.71 9.32 18.16
CA ALA A 157 15.38 9.05 18.73
C ALA A 157 15.10 7.55 18.83
N ILE A 158 14.75 7.07 20.03
CA ILE A 158 14.41 5.67 20.29
C ILE A 158 12.92 5.59 20.62
N PHE A 159 12.18 4.77 19.87
CA PHE A 159 10.79 4.46 20.17
C PHE A 159 10.53 2.96 20.01
N GLN A 160 9.61 2.45 20.81
CA GLN A 160 9.35 1.01 20.90
C GLN A 160 8.32 0.58 19.85
N ALA A 161 8.71 -0.39 19.03
CA ALA A 161 7.84 -0.99 18.03
C ALA A 161 7.78 -2.51 18.19
N ARG A 162 6.62 -3.09 17.85
CA ARG A 162 6.41 -4.53 17.76
C ARG A 162 6.52 -4.94 16.30
N LEU A 163 7.38 -5.90 16.02
CA LEU A 163 7.51 -6.47 14.70
C LEU A 163 6.22 -7.20 14.28
N ILE A 164 5.70 -6.89 13.09
CA ILE A 164 4.53 -7.54 12.48
C ILE A 164 4.98 -8.69 11.58
N THR A 165 6.04 -8.49 10.79
CA THR A 165 6.54 -9.47 9.82
C THR A 165 7.83 -10.13 10.31
N PRO A 166 7.99 -11.45 10.19
CA PRO A 166 9.22 -12.11 10.60
C PRO A 166 10.44 -11.65 9.78
N ILE A 167 11.59 -11.53 10.44
CA ILE A 167 12.86 -11.24 9.79
C ILE A 167 13.46 -12.55 9.30
N LYS A 168 13.71 -12.69 8.00
CA LYS A 168 14.42 -13.85 7.44
C LYS A 168 15.87 -13.46 7.16
N THR A 169 16.79 -13.94 7.99
CA THR A 169 18.23 -13.65 7.88
C THR A 169 18.93 -14.44 6.77
N SER A 170 18.27 -15.45 6.20
CA SER A 170 18.78 -16.22 5.05
C SER A 170 18.79 -15.42 3.74
N VAL A 171 18.09 -14.29 3.70
CA VAL A 171 17.99 -13.42 2.52
C VAL A 171 18.69 -12.10 2.85
N SER A 172 19.51 -11.59 1.92
CA SER A 172 20.35 -10.42 2.15
C SER A 172 19.58 -9.14 2.52
N LYS A 173 18.36 -8.99 1.99
CA LYS A 173 17.47 -7.86 2.26
C LYS A 173 16.03 -8.35 2.30
N THR A 174 15.36 -8.15 3.43
CA THR A 174 13.94 -8.49 3.60
C THR A 174 13.14 -7.28 3.99
N PHE A 175 11.97 -7.10 3.38
CA PHE A 175 11.03 -6.09 3.84
C PHE A 175 10.48 -6.48 5.20
N VAL A 176 10.53 -5.53 6.13
CA VAL A 176 10.02 -5.70 7.48
C VAL A 176 9.04 -4.60 7.81
N MET A 177 7.99 -4.98 8.52
CA MET A 177 7.00 -4.09 9.06
C MET A 177 6.94 -4.22 10.57
N ALA A 178 6.81 -3.10 11.24
CA ALA A 178 6.60 -3.01 12.68
C ALA A 178 5.51 -1.98 12.99
N GLU A 179 4.95 -2.07 14.19
CA GLU A 179 3.91 -1.17 14.69
C GLU A 179 4.38 -0.49 15.97
N THR A 180 4.22 0.82 16.08
CA THR A 180 4.56 1.55 17.31
C THR A 180 3.67 1.12 18.47
N THR A 181 4.28 0.72 19.58
CA THR A 181 3.56 0.20 20.76
C THR A 181 3.06 1.30 21.70
N ARG A 182 3.70 2.46 21.64
CA ARG A 182 3.42 3.65 22.46
C ARG A 182 3.44 4.90 21.59
N GLU A 183 2.76 5.95 22.04
CA GLU A 183 2.92 7.28 21.46
C GLU A 183 4.33 7.78 21.77
N TYR A 184 5.07 8.17 20.73
CA TYR A 184 6.37 8.81 20.87
C TYR A 184 6.20 10.31 20.68
N ARG A 185 6.63 11.09 21.66
CA ARG A 185 6.56 12.55 21.63
C ARG A 185 7.95 13.11 21.37
N MET A 186 8.07 13.89 20.30
CA MET A 186 9.30 14.61 19.98
C MET A 186 9.34 15.96 20.69
N ASP A 187 8.22 16.69 20.67
CA ASP A 187 8.02 17.92 21.42
C ASP A 187 6.52 18.08 21.79
N MET A 188 6.12 19.28 22.21
CA MET A 188 4.73 19.57 22.61
C MET A 188 3.72 19.41 21.46
N ASN A 189 4.15 19.51 20.20
CA ASN A 189 3.28 19.52 19.03
C ASN A 189 3.44 18.28 18.14
N ARG A 190 4.64 17.70 18.08
CA ARG A 190 5.02 16.61 17.19
C ARG A 190 5.03 15.28 17.94
N LYS A 191 4.24 14.34 17.43
CA LYS A 191 4.13 12.99 17.98
C LYS A 191 3.96 11.95 16.89
N ILE A 192 4.54 10.77 17.12
CA ILE A 192 4.24 9.56 16.37
C ILE A 192 3.17 8.81 17.18
N PRO A 193 1.95 8.67 16.68
CA PRO A 193 0.89 8.00 17.42
C PRO A 193 1.20 6.51 17.62
N LYS A 194 0.59 5.92 18.63
CA LYS A 194 0.56 4.47 18.80
C LYS A 194 -0.17 3.83 17.61
N GLY A 195 0.32 2.69 17.14
CA GLY A 195 -0.26 1.98 15.99
C GLY A 195 0.25 2.44 14.63
N SER A 196 1.20 3.38 14.59
CA SER A 196 1.86 3.77 13.35
C SER A 196 2.64 2.61 12.77
N ARG A 197 2.47 2.37 11.47
CA ARG A 197 3.21 1.35 10.73
C ARG A 197 4.57 1.90 10.31
N LEU A 198 5.61 1.15 10.64
CA LEU A 198 6.98 1.36 10.23
C LEU A 198 7.28 0.33 9.15
N ILE A 199 7.84 0.78 8.03
CA ILE A 199 8.21 -0.07 6.91
C ILE A 199 9.68 0.17 6.65
N GLY A 200 10.46 -0.90 6.69
CA GLY A 200 11.90 -0.84 6.47
C GLY A 200 12.42 -2.09 5.79
N ARG A 201 13.74 -2.15 5.67
CA ARG A 201 14.49 -3.28 5.14
C ARG A 201 15.41 -3.80 6.21
N ALA A 202 15.30 -5.07 6.51
CA ALA A 202 16.23 -5.76 7.39
C ALA A 202 17.37 -6.38 6.58
N SER A 203 18.58 -6.27 7.09
CA SER A 203 19.76 -6.97 6.58
C SER A 203 20.60 -7.52 7.74
N LEU A 204 21.29 -8.63 7.49
CA LEU A 204 22.24 -9.18 8.45
C LEU A 204 23.53 -8.35 8.40
N ASN A 205 23.85 -7.68 9.51
CA ASN A 205 25.14 -7.04 9.68
C ASN A 205 26.14 -8.09 10.20
N THR A 206 27.04 -8.51 9.32
CA THR A 206 28.05 -9.54 9.61
C THR A 206 29.06 -9.10 10.67
N VAL A 207 29.34 -7.80 10.78
CA VAL A 207 30.28 -7.23 11.76
C VAL A 207 29.68 -7.22 13.16
N LEU A 208 28.42 -6.78 13.28
CA LEU A 208 27.71 -6.71 14.56
C LEU A 208 27.08 -8.04 14.99
N LYS A 209 27.14 -9.08 14.14
CA LYS A 209 26.44 -10.36 14.31
C LYS A 209 24.95 -10.18 14.65
N GLY A 210 24.34 -9.15 14.06
CA GLY A 210 22.99 -8.71 14.39
C GLY A 210 22.22 -8.31 13.14
N VAL A 211 20.92 -8.07 13.31
CA VAL A 211 20.07 -7.57 12.23
C VAL A 211 19.97 -6.06 12.33
N GLY A 212 20.36 -5.36 11.27
CA GLY A 212 20.06 -3.95 11.09
C GLY A 212 18.74 -3.78 10.34
N VAL A 213 17.92 -2.82 10.76
CA VAL A 213 16.70 -2.42 10.04
C VAL A 213 16.85 -0.96 9.64
N GLU A 214 16.72 -0.71 8.34
CA GLU A 214 16.84 0.61 7.69
C GLU A 214 15.51 1.06 7.10
#